data_AF-A0A6L6EGI6-F1
#
_entry.id   AF-A0A6L6EGI6-F1
#
_cell.length_a   1.000
_cell.length_b   1.000
_cell.length_c   1.000
_cell.angle_alpha   90.00
_cell.angle_beta   90.00
_cell.angle_gamma   90.00
#
_symmetry.space_group_name_H-M   'P 1'
#
loop_
_entity.id
_entity.type
_entity.pdbx_description
1 polymer ?
#
loop_
_entity_poly.entity_id
_entity_poly.type
_entity_poly.pdbx_seq_one_letter_code
_entity_poly.pdbx_strand_id
1 'polypeptide(L)'
;MSKDLVYLCIGAEQVLADRAVAKILEPLKEKGATNTQFDAPALEVGQFSDATAPSLFSGPRVVTIRDLQDLEEDAQGEVLAYCENPDPDITLIFLHKGGVKGKA
;
A
#
# COMPACT_ATOMS: atom_id res chain seq x y z
N MET A 1 -19.77 4.25 -7.15
CA MET A 1 -18.38 4.76 -7.23
C MET A 1 -17.51 3.59 -7.60
N SER A 2 -16.63 3.74 -8.60
CA SER A 2 -15.56 2.76 -8.84
C SER A 2 -14.75 2.62 -7.56
N LYS A 3 -14.50 1.38 -7.12
CA LYS A 3 -13.57 1.11 -6.03
C LYS A 3 -12.19 1.13 -6.66
N ASP A 4 -11.43 2.20 -6.45
CA ASP A 4 -10.02 2.19 -6.85
C ASP A 4 -9.29 1.21 -5.91
N LEU A 5 -8.65 0.19 -6.49
CA LEU A 5 -7.97 -0.86 -5.72
C LEU A 5 -6.56 -0.44 -5.30
N VAL A 6 -6.01 0.60 -5.93
CA VAL A 6 -4.64 1.05 -5.73
C VAL A 6 -4.62 2.57 -5.61
N TYR A 7 -4.05 3.06 -4.52
CA TYR A 7 -3.84 4.48 -4.24
C TYR A 7 -2.35 4.79 -4.15
N LEU A 8 -1.90 5.85 -4.82
CA LEU A 8 -0.56 6.40 -4.66
C LEU A 8 -0.66 7.84 -4.12
N CYS A 9 -0.29 8.02 -2.85
CA CYS A 9 -0.21 9.31 -2.19
C CYS A 9 1.20 9.89 -2.35
N ILE A 10 1.32 11.01 -3.06
CA ILE A 10 2.62 11.66 -3.30
C ILE A 10 2.68 13.00 -2.57
N GLY A 11 3.70 13.20 -1.73
CA GLY A 11 3.98 14.48 -1.10
C GLY A 11 4.96 14.38 0.08
N ALA A 12 5.78 15.42 0.25
CA ALA A 12 6.80 15.46 1.30
C ALA A 12 6.24 15.85 2.68
N GLU A 13 5.04 16.42 2.71
CA GLU A 13 4.38 16.87 3.94
C GLU A 13 3.68 15.69 4.64
N GLN A 14 4.30 15.18 5.71
CA GLN A 14 3.84 14.00 6.42
C GLN A 14 2.41 14.16 6.98
N VAL A 15 2.06 15.33 7.50
CA VAL A 15 0.71 15.56 8.06
C VAL A 15 -0.36 15.45 6.98
N LEU A 16 -0.07 15.90 5.76
CA LEU A 16 -1.01 15.79 4.64
C LEU A 16 -1.07 14.36 4.09
N ALA A 17 0.06 13.66 4.04
CA ALA A 17 0.12 12.26 3.64
C ALA A 17 -0.70 11.37 4.61
N ASP A 18 -0.51 11.55 5.92
CA ASP A 18 -1.26 10.80 6.93
C ASP A 18 -2.76 11.08 6.86
N ARG A 19 -3.16 12.34 6.61
CA ARG A 19 -4.56 12.70 6.38
C ARG A 19 -5.14 12.05 5.12
N ALA A 20 -4.36 11.93 4.05
CA ALA A 20 -4.81 11.26 2.84
C ALA A 20 -5.06 9.76 3.09
N VAL A 21 -4.11 9.08 3.76
CA VAL A 21 -4.26 7.67 4.14
C VAL A 21 -5.47 7.47 5.05
N ALA A 22 -5.66 8.33 6.06
CA ALA A 22 -6.80 8.24 6.97
C ALA A 22 -8.14 8.31 6.22
N LYS A 23 -8.27 9.23 5.24
CA LYS A 23 -9.47 9.36 4.41
C LYS A 23 -9.76 8.12 3.55
N ILE A 24 -8.72 7.42 3.11
CA ILE A 24 -8.86 6.18 2.34
C ILE A 24 -9.24 5.01 3.28
N LEU A 25 -8.60 4.93 4.45
CA LEU A 25 -8.81 3.85 5.42
C LEU A 25 -10.17 3.92 6.12
N GLU A 26 -10.69 5.10 6.41
CA GLU A 26 -11.94 5.31 7.16
C GLU A 26 -13.13 4.48 6.62
N PRO A 27 -13.53 4.60 5.33
CA PRO A 27 -14.63 3.81 4.79
C PRO A 27 -14.31 2.31 4.66
N LEU A 28 -13.05 1.91 4.64
CA LEU A 28 -12.63 0.50 4.59
C LEU A 28 -12.74 -0.13 5.99
N LYS A 29 -12.36 0.61 7.02
CA LYS A 29 -12.51 0.22 8.42
C LYS A 29 -13.98 0.00 8.79
N GLU A 30 -14.89 0.85 8.31
CA GLU A 30 -16.33 0.65 8.48
C GLU A 30 -16.85 -0.66 7.88
N LYS A 31 -16.17 -1.18 6.85
CA LYS A 31 -16.46 -2.48 6.22
C LYS A 31 -15.74 -3.65 6.89
N GLY A 32 -15.08 -3.42 8.03
CA GLY A 32 -14.33 -4.42 8.77
C GLY A 32 -12.96 -4.75 8.16
N ALA A 33 -12.40 -3.87 7.32
CA ALA A 33 -11.13 -4.15 6.69
C ALA A 33 -9.96 -4.16 7.68
N THR A 34 -9.06 -5.13 7.54
CA THR A 34 -7.80 -5.18 8.32
C THR A 34 -6.67 -4.53 7.52
N ASN A 35 -5.95 -3.58 8.13
CA ASN A 35 -4.80 -2.92 7.49
C ASN A 35 -3.48 -3.52 7.97
N THR A 36 -2.69 -4.02 7.03
CA THR A 36 -1.28 -4.40 7.22
C THR A 36 -0.41 -3.28 6.70
N GLN A 37 0.45 -2.71 7.54
CA GLN A 37 1.34 -1.62 7.15
C GLN A 37 2.80 -2.10 7.12
N PHE A 38 3.51 -1.69 6.08
CA PHE A 38 4.94 -1.87 5.91
C PHE A 38 5.64 -0.52 5.74
N ASP A 39 6.86 -0.42 6.24
CA ASP A 39 7.80 0.63 5.87
C ASP A 39 8.72 0.06 4.79
N ALA A 40 8.78 0.70 3.61
CA ALA A 40 9.50 0.16 2.46
C ALA A 40 10.97 -0.19 2.72
N PRO A 41 11.76 0.58 3.50
CA PRO A 41 13.14 0.22 3.81
C PRO A 41 13.29 -1.09 4.63
N ALA A 42 12.22 -1.54 5.29
CA ALA A 42 12.21 -2.73 6.11
C ALA A 42 11.39 -3.87 5.47
N LEU A 43 10.87 -3.66 4.25
CA LEU A 43 10.08 -4.66 3.55
C LEU A 43 11.00 -5.65 2.84
N GLU A 44 11.05 -6.87 3.38
CA GLU A 44 11.81 -7.96 2.79
C GLU A 44 11.02 -8.67 1.70
N VAL A 45 11.74 -9.25 0.73
CA VAL A 45 11.17 -10.01 -0.39
C VAL A 45 10.22 -11.09 0.14
N GLY A 46 9.02 -11.16 -0.43
CA GLY A 46 8.00 -12.16 -0.09
C GLY A 46 7.04 -11.70 1.00
N GLN A 47 7.39 -10.71 1.84
CA GLN A 47 6.47 -10.20 2.87
C GLN A 47 5.23 -9.54 2.26
N PHE A 48 5.40 -8.84 1.14
CA PHE A 48 4.26 -8.28 0.40
C PHE A 48 3.40 -9.39 -0.22
N SER A 49 4.04 -10.40 -0.81
CA SER A 49 3.36 -11.57 -1.36
C SER A 49 2.55 -12.32 -0.29
N ASP A 50 3.09 -12.49 0.91
CA ASP A 50 2.38 -13.12 2.04
C ASP A 50 1.17 -12.29 2.49
N ALA A 51 1.33 -10.96 2.59
CA ALA A 51 0.25 -10.06 2.98
C ALA A 51 -0.90 -10.00 1.95
N THR A 52 -0.57 -10.22 0.68
CA THR A 52 -1.54 -10.20 -0.43
C THR A 52 -2.02 -11.58 -0.86
N ALA A 53 -1.51 -12.66 -0.24
CA ALA A 53 -1.90 -14.02 -0.55
C ALA A 53 -3.43 -14.20 -0.50
N PRO A 54 -4.04 -14.95 -1.44
CA PRO A 54 -5.47 -15.22 -1.41
C PRO A 54 -5.90 -15.89 -0.10
N SER A 55 -7.07 -15.52 0.42
CA SER A 55 -7.59 -16.11 1.65
C SER A 55 -9.11 -16.29 1.58
N LEU A 56 -9.56 -17.46 2.01
CA LEU A 56 -10.99 -17.84 2.06
C LEU A 56 -11.69 -17.37 3.34
N PHE A 57 -10.91 -16.92 4.32
CA PHE A 57 -11.41 -16.57 5.66
C PHE A 57 -11.17 -15.11 6.04
N SER A 58 -10.40 -14.36 5.25
CA SER A 58 -10.22 -12.94 5.49
C SER A 58 -11.38 -12.14 4.91
N GLY A 59 -11.85 -11.14 5.66
CA GLY A 59 -12.68 -10.07 5.10
C GLY A 59 -11.88 -9.15 4.17
N PRO A 60 -12.41 -7.97 3.82
CA PRO A 60 -11.66 -6.97 3.06
C PRO A 60 -10.32 -6.66 3.72
N ARG A 61 -9.27 -6.43 2.93
CA ARG A 61 -7.93 -6.17 3.46
C ARG A 61 -7.37 -4.88 2.87
N VAL A 62 -6.47 -4.27 3.61
CA VAL A 62 -5.67 -3.13 3.15
C VAL A 62 -4.20 -3.46 3.36
N VAL A 63 -3.37 -3.18 2.35
CA VAL A 63 -1.91 -3.19 2.48
C VAL A 63 -1.41 -1.77 2.25
N THR A 64 -0.75 -1.21 3.25
CA THR A 64 -0.14 0.12 3.18
C THR A 64 1.37 -0.02 3.12
N ILE A 65 2.03 0.57 2.11
CA ILE A 65 3.50 0.69 2.07
C ILE A 65 3.88 2.16 2.20
N ARG A 66 4.61 2.49 3.26
CA ARG A 66 5.17 3.82 3.51
C ARG A 66 6.55 3.96 2.90
N ASP A 67 6.92 5.20 2.61
CA ASP A 67 8.24 5.54 2.09
C ASP A 67 8.64 4.76 0.83
N LEU A 68 7.68 4.56 -0.08
CA LEU A 68 7.81 3.75 -1.29
C LEU A 68 9.06 4.06 -2.12
N GLN A 69 9.57 5.30 -2.09
CA GLN A 69 10.81 5.69 -2.78
C GLN A 69 12.04 4.87 -2.35
N ASP A 70 11.99 4.31 -1.14
CA ASP A 70 13.06 3.56 -0.50
C ASP A 70 12.82 2.04 -0.59
N LEU A 71 11.84 1.59 -1.38
CA LEU A 71 11.60 0.17 -1.62
C LEU A 71 12.77 -0.47 -2.38
N GLU A 72 13.23 -1.62 -1.91
CA GLU A 72 14.31 -2.39 -2.54
C GLU A 72 13.88 -3.02 -3.87
N GLU A 73 14.83 -3.19 -4.79
CA GLU A 73 14.56 -3.63 -6.17
C GLU A 73 13.84 -4.97 -6.26
N ASP A 74 14.25 -5.95 -5.44
CA ASP A 74 13.62 -7.27 -5.41
C ASP A 74 12.15 -7.20 -4.96
N ALA A 75 11.84 -6.34 -3.98
CA ALA A 75 10.47 -6.12 -3.50
C ALA A 75 9.63 -5.27 -4.48
N GLN A 76 10.25 -4.39 -5.28
CA GLN A 76 9.54 -3.65 -6.33
C GLN A 76 8.93 -4.59 -7.38
N GLY A 77 9.64 -5.66 -7.75
CA GLY A 77 9.19 -6.63 -8.74
C GLY A 77 7.87 -7.30 -8.34
N GLU A 78 7.75 -7.78 -7.10
CA GLU A 78 6.52 -8.40 -6.60
C GLU A 78 5.36 -7.40 -6.48
N VAL A 79 5.62 -6.17 -6.02
CA VAL A 79 4.60 -5.13 -5.90
C VAL A 79 4.05 -4.74 -7.28
N LEU A 80 4.93 -4.54 -8.27
CA LEU A 80 4.53 -4.21 -9.64
C LEU A 80 3.72 -5.34 -10.28
N ALA A 81 4.19 -6.59 -10.16
CA ALA A 81 3.49 -7.74 -10.70
C ALA A 81 2.07 -7.88 -10.11
N TYR A 82 1.91 -7.65 -8.81
CA TYR A 82 0.59 -7.68 -8.17
C TYR A 82 -0.33 -6.54 -8.65
N CYS A 83 0.22 -5.35 -8.92
CA CYS A 83 -0.57 -4.21 -9.41
C CYS A 83 -1.18 -4.43 -10.81
N GLU A 84 -0.67 -5.39 -11.60
CA GLU A 84 -1.25 -5.72 -12.91
C GLU A 84 -2.64 -6.36 -12.79
N ASN A 85 -2.88 -7.13 -11.72
CA ASN A 85 -4.15 -7.81 -11.46
C ASN A 85 -4.39 -7.97 -9.95
N PRO A 86 -4.70 -6.87 -9.24
CA PRO A 86 -4.91 -6.90 -7.79
C PRO A 86 -6.18 -7.65 -7.43
N ASP A 87 -6.15 -8.36 -6.30
CA ASP A 87 -7.36 -8.97 -5.71
C ASP A 87 -8.42 -7.87 -5.44
N PRO A 88 -9.66 -8.03 -5.91
CA PRO A 88 -10.73 -7.04 -5.72
C PRO A 88 -11.07 -6.76 -4.24
N ASP A 89 -10.70 -7.66 -3.33
CA ASP A 89 -10.92 -7.53 -1.89
C ASP A 89 -9.73 -6.92 -1.14
N ILE A 90 -8.61 -6.66 -1.82
CA ILE A 90 -7.45 -5.96 -1.28
C ILE A 90 -7.40 -4.53 -1.82
N THR A 91 -7.24 -3.56 -0.92
CA THR A 91 -6.88 -2.18 -1.28
C THR A 91 -5.41 -1.92 -0.98
N LEU A 92 -4.67 -1.42 -1.96
CA LEU A 92 -3.27 -1.00 -1.80
C LEU A 92 -3.20 0.51 -1.56
N ILE A 93 -2.39 0.93 -0.60
CA ILE A 93 -2.11 2.34 -0.32
C ILE A 93 -0.59 2.53 -0.28
N PHE A 94 -0.06 3.27 -1.25
CA PHE A 94 1.35 3.58 -1.32
C PHE A 94 1.59 5.04 -0.95
N LEU A 95 2.58 5.31 -0.11
CA LEU A 95 3.01 6.67 0.21
C LEU A 95 4.41 6.88 -0.34
N HIS A 96 4.58 7.93 -1.13
CA HIS A 96 5.85 8.34 -1.70
C HIS A 96 6.10 9.80 -1.33
N LYS A 97 7.29 10.13 -0.80
CA LYS A 97 7.62 11.52 -0.39
C LYS A 97 7.65 12.51 -1.57
N GLY A 98 7.74 12.00 -2.79
CA GLY A 98 7.87 12.80 -4.02
C GLY A 98 9.34 13.07 -4.33
N GLY A 99 9.60 13.82 -5.40
CA GLY A 99 10.97 14.07 -5.85
C GLY A 99 11.62 12.86 -6.53
N VAL A 100 12.93 12.96 -6.78
CA VAL A 100 13.74 11.92 -7.42
C VAL A 100 14.47 11.12 -6.35
N LYS A 101 14.49 9.79 -6.47
CA LYS A 101 15.24 8.90 -5.57
C LYS A 101 16.69 9.42 -5.38
N GLY A 102 17.10 9.59 -4.12
CA GLY A 102 18.44 10.10 -3.76
C GLY A 102 18.60 11.63 -3.77
N LYS A 103 17.52 12.41 -3.92
CA LYS A 103 17.55 13.89 -3.87
C LYS A 103 16.49 14.50 -2.94
N ALA A 104 15.78 13.69 -2.18
CA ALA A 104 14.74 14.09 -1.23
C ALA A 104 15.22 13.89 0.21
#